data_AF-A0A9Q0AT47-F1
#
_entry.id   AF-A0A9Q0AT47-F1
#
_cell.length_a   1.000
_cell.length_b   1.000
_cell.length_c   1.000
_cell.angle_alpha   90.00
_cell.angle_beta   90.00
_cell.angle_gamma   90.00
#
_symmetry.space_group_name_H-M   'P 1'
#
loop_
_entity.id
_entity.type
_entity.pdbx_description
1 polymer ?
#
loop_
_entity_poly.entity_id
_entity_poly.type
_entity_poly.pdbx_seq_one_letter_code
_entity_poly.pdbx_strand_id
1 'polypeptide(L)'
;MPSSAAASANYSFCSVLFLTLFIVCLFPGLFNYIITLPFSFLFASSSSPTPPSQPTHTPTMSWSQKQFTLPPKSRGSYLITDHVVQSLPEIKQYKAQCGGGGANPGATLQVGLLNLFVQHTSCALSLNENWDDDVRADMSDALDRIAPEAGPKGQDLYRHSAEGPDDMPAHIKSALIGASVTVPIKDGKLVSGPDRTLQLQPVRGKESGIWSSGR
;
A
#
# COMPACT_ATOMS: atom_id res chain seq x y z
N MET A 1 -11.30 -72.67 27.16
CA MET A 1 -10.80 -71.66 26.20
C MET A 1 -11.96 -70.72 25.86
N PRO A 2 -12.02 -69.48 26.38
CA PRO A 2 -12.98 -68.48 25.89
C PRO A 2 -12.43 -67.78 24.64
N SER A 3 -13.36 -67.52 23.72
CA SER A 3 -13.17 -67.12 22.33
C SER A 3 -12.68 -65.68 22.17
N SER A 4 -11.71 -65.48 21.26
CA SER A 4 -11.05 -64.21 20.90
C SER A 4 -11.89 -63.26 20.01
N ALA A 5 -13.18 -63.54 19.83
CA ALA A 5 -14.02 -62.83 18.85
C ALA A 5 -14.50 -61.41 19.28
N ALA A 6 -14.42 -61.06 20.57
CA ALA A 6 -14.94 -59.78 21.06
C ALA A 6 -13.99 -58.58 20.84
N ALA A 7 -12.71 -58.82 20.55
CA ALA A 7 -11.72 -57.75 20.39
C ALA A 7 -11.82 -57.06 19.01
N SER A 8 -12.09 -57.80 17.93
CA SER A 8 -12.05 -57.28 16.55
C SER A 8 -13.17 -56.30 16.21
N ALA A 9 -14.36 -56.45 16.80
CA ALA A 9 -15.50 -55.57 16.55
C ALA A 9 -15.28 -54.13 17.09
N ASN A 10 -14.58 -54.00 18.22
CA ASN A 10 -14.33 -52.70 18.85
C ASN A 10 -13.28 -51.86 18.09
N TYR A 11 -12.28 -52.50 17.46
CA TYR A 11 -11.31 -51.80 16.61
C TYR A 11 -11.94 -51.25 15.32
N SER A 12 -12.92 -51.97 14.74
CA SER A 12 -13.65 -51.51 13.55
C SER A 12 -14.47 -50.25 13.86
N PHE A 13 -15.21 -50.25 14.97
CA PHE A 13 -16.02 -49.10 15.37
C PHE A 13 -15.17 -47.86 15.69
N CYS A 14 -14.08 -48.03 16.47
CA CYS A 14 -13.15 -46.93 16.75
C CYS A 14 -12.50 -46.38 15.47
N SER A 15 -12.10 -47.25 14.54
CA SER A 15 -11.47 -46.81 13.29
C SER A 15 -12.43 -46.01 12.40
N VAL A 16 -13.70 -46.41 12.32
CA VAL A 16 -14.73 -45.66 11.59
C VAL A 16 -15.03 -44.32 12.26
N LEU A 17 -15.08 -44.27 13.59
CA LEU A 17 -15.27 -43.03 14.33
C LEU A 17 -14.10 -42.05 14.13
N PHE A 18 -12.86 -42.53 14.14
CA PHE A 18 -11.69 -41.70 13.87
C PHE A 18 -11.65 -41.20 12.43
N LEU A 19 -11.97 -42.04 11.45
CA LEU A 19 -11.98 -41.65 10.04
C LEU A 19 -13.07 -40.60 9.77
N THR A 20 -14.24 -40.75 10.37
CA THR A 20 -15.33 -39.77 10.25
C THR A 20 -14.97 -38.44 10.89
N LEU A 21 -14.40 -38.44 12.10
CA LEU A 21 -13.90 -37.21 12.74
C LEU A 21 -12.79 -36.54 11.91
N PHE A 22 -11.88 -37.33 11.35
CA PHE A 22 -10.80 -36.81 10.50
C PHE A 22 -11.34 -36.11 9.24
N ILE A 23 -12.33 -36.70 8.56
CA ILE A 23 -12.96 -36.11 7.37
C ILE A 23 -13.71 -34.82 7.71
N VAL A 24 -14.43 -34.77 8.85
CA VAL A 24 -15.13 -33.55 9.31
C VAL A 24 -14.14 -32.42 9.61
N CYS A 25 -13.00 -32.73 10.23
CA CYS A 25 -11.95 -31.74 10.50
C CYS A 25 -11.28 -31.20 9.23
N LEU A 26 -11.10 -32.05 8.20
CA LEU A 26 -10.41 -31.64 6.97
C LEU A 26 -11.33 -30.87 6.01
N PHE A 27 -12.65 -31.08 6.10
CA PHE A 27 -13.66 -30.45 5.25
C PHE A 27 -14.86 -29.88 6.04
N PRO A 28 -14.66 -28.89 6.92
CA PRO A 28 -15.73 -28.33 7.76
C PRO A 28 -16.85 -27.69 6.92
N GLY A 29 -16.54 -27.20 5.72
CA GLY A 29 -17.53 -26.65 4.78
C GLY A 29 -18.45 -27.72 4.18
N LEU A 30 -17.94 -28.91 3.89
CA LEU A 30 -18.72 -30.00 3.30
C LEU A 30 -19.74 -30.57 4.30
N PHE A 31 -19.33 -30.68 5.57
CA PHE A 31 -20.22 -31.12 6.65
C PHE A 31 -21.38 -30.14 6.87
N ASN A 32 -21.11 -28.83 6.94
CA ASN A 32 -22.15 -27.81 7.01
C ASN A 32 -23.08 -27.87 5.80
N TYR A 33 -22.54 -28.07 4.61
CA TYR A 33 -23.34 -28.16 3.38
C TYR A 33 -24.30 -29.36 3.41
N ILE A 34 -23.83 -30.55 3.79
CA ILE A 34 -24.66 -31.77 3.84
C ILE A 34 -25.77 -31.65 4.90
N ILE A 35 -25.47 -31.08 6.07
CA ILE A 35 -26.45 -30.93 7.16
C ILE A 35 -27.51 -29.87 6.83
N THR A 36 -27.11 -28.78 6.17
CA THR A 36 -28.03 -27.68 5.86
C THR A 36 -28.86 -27.93 4.59
N LEU A 37 -28.40 -28.81 3.68
CA LEU A 37 -29.09 -29.15 2.43
C LEU A 37 -30.59 -29.52 2.58
N PRO A 38 -31.00 -30.41 3.50
CA PRO A 38 -32.43 -30.74 3.66
C PRO A 38 -33.25 -29.56 4.19
N PHE A 39 -32.64 -28.64 4.95
CA PHE A 39 -33.30 -27.43 5.44
C PHE A 39 -33.41 -26.35 4.37
N SER A 40 -32.48 -26.29 3.42
CA SER A 40 -32.54 -25.37 2.28
C SER A 40 -33.81 -25.53 1.44
N PHE A 41 -34.40 -26.72 1.40
CA PHE A 41 -35.67 -26.98 0.72
C PHE A 41 -36.92 -26.61 1.55
N LEU A 42 -36.81 -26.59 2.89
CA LEU A 42 -37.91 -26.19 3.78
C LEU A 42 -38.13 -24.67 3.81
N PHE A 43 -37.10 -23.88 3.53
CA PHE A 43 -37.17 -22.41 3.50
C PHE A 43 -37.15 -21.81 2.09
N ALA A 44 -37.27 -22.64 1.04
CA ALA A 44 -37.24 -22.23 -0.36
C ALA A 44 -38.50 -21.48 -0.85
N SER A 45 -39.38 -21.03 0.06
CA SER A 45 -40.59 -20.29 -0.32
C SER A 45 -40.86 -19.13 0.62
N SER A 46 -40.11 -18.06 0.42
CA SER A 46 -40.71 -16.72 0.49
C SER A 46 -40.17 -15.92 -0.69
N SER A 47 -40.96 -15.84 -1.77
CA SER A 47 -40.74 -14.84 -2.80
C SER A 47 -41.04 -13.49 -2.18
N SER A 48 -40.02 -12.88 -1.58
CA SER A 48 -40.07 -11.47 -1.21
C SER A 48 -40.32 -10.66 -2.50
N PRO A 49 -41.21 -9.66 -2.47
CA PRO A 49 -41.43 -8.82 -3.63
C PRO A 49 -40.12 -8.15 -4.00
N THR A 50 -39.73 -8.30 -5.27
CA THR A 50 -38.55 -7.68 -5.86
C THR A 50 -38.62 -6.17 -5.59
N PRO A 51 -37.68 -5.57 -4.83
CA PRO A 51 -37.64 -4.12 -4.73
C PRO A 51 -37.48 -3.54 -6.15
N PRO A 52 -38.07 -2.37 -6.44
CA PRO A 52 -37.89 -1.72 -7.74
C PRO A 52 -36.39 -1.61 -8.01
N SER A 53 -35.98 -1.93 -9.23
CA SER A 53 -34.59 -1.88 -9.69
C SER A 53 -34.01 -0.50 -9.44
N GLN A 54 -33.41 -0.28 -8.26
CA GLN A 54 -32.53 0.84 -8.05
C GLN A 54 -31.34 0.63 -9.00
N PRO A 55 -30.87 1.67 -9.71
CA PRO A 55 -29.60 1.57 -10.41
C PRO A 55 -28.57 1.16 -9.36
N THR A 56 -28.05 -0.06 -9.49
CA THR A 56 -26.96 -0.55 -8.66
C THR A 56 -25.75 0.28 -9.03
N HIS A 57 -25.59 1.43 -8.40
CA HIS A 57 -24.30 2.10 -8.32
C HIS A 57 -23.44 1.25 -7.38
N THR A 58 -22.99 0.10 -7.88
CA THR A 58 -21.92 -0.64 -7.22
C THR A 58 -20.73 0.31 -7.19
N PRO A 59 -20.24 0.74 -6.01
CA PRO A 59 -19.05 1.58 -5.95
C PRO A 59 -17.91 0.76 -6.56
N THR A 60 -17.55 1.10 -7.79
CA THR A 60 -16.43 0.47 -8.47
C THR A 60 -15.19 1.04 -7.83
N MET A 61 -14.53 0.24 -6.99
CA MET A 61 -13.21 0.59 -6.46
C MET A 61 -12.23 0.61 -7.64
N SER A 62 -11.94 1.79 -8.17
CA SER A 62 -10.98 1.97 -9.26
C SER A 62 -9.57 2.02 -8.70
N TRP A 63 -8.73 1.06 -9.10
CA TRP A 63 -7.29 1.11 -8.90
C TRP A 63 -6.65 1.59 -10.20
N SER A 64 -5.74 2.56 -10.11
CA SER A 64 -4.96 3.04 -11.24
C SER A 64 -3.49 3.08 -10.86
N GLN A 65 -2.63 2.72 -11.81
CA GLN A 65 -1.18 2.76 -11.66
C GLN A 65 -0.60 3.52 -12.85
N LYS A 66 0.32 4.44 -12.57
CA LYS A 66 0.98 5.26 -13.58
C LYS A 66 2.43 5.50 -13.20
N GLN A 67 3.31 5.42 -14.19
CA GLN A 67 4.72 5.75 -14.06
C GLN A 67 4.99 7.10 -14.75
N PHE A 68 5.77 7.96 -14.09
CA PHE A 68 6.25 9.21 -14.64
C PHE A 68 7.65 9.49 -14.12
N THR A 69 8.38 10.38 -14.80
CA THR A 69 9.76 10.72 -14.48
C THR A 69 9.84 12.14 -13.94
N LEU A 70 10.68 12.34 -12.93
CA LEU A 70 10.99 13.66 -12.38
C LEU A 70 12.25 14.22 -13.05
N PRO A 71 12.36 15.55 -13.21
CA PRO A 71 13.59 16.17 -13.69
C PRO A 71 14.78 15.81 -12.80
N PRO A 72 15.99 15.69 -13.38
CA PRO A 72 17.18 15.34 -12.63
C PRO A 72 17.56 16.45 -11.64
N LYS A 73 17.86 16.09 -10.39
CA LYS A 73 18.19 17.03 -9.31
C LYS A 73 19.52 16.66 -8.65
N SER A 74 20.29 17.62 -8.18
CA SER A 74 21.46 17.34 -7.33
C SER A 74 21.02 16.95 -5.93
N ARG A 75 21.96 16.56 -5.05
CA ARG A 75 21.73 16.34 -3.63
C ARG A 75 20.92 17.48 -2.99
N GLY A 76 19.93 17.17 -2.15
CA GLY A 76 19.12 18.15 -1.40
C GLY A 76 17.66 17.71 -1.19
N SER A 77 16.81 18.63 -0.73
CA SER A 77 15.36 18.42 -0.60
C SER A 77 14.56 19.32 -1.56
N TYR A 78 13.66 18.71 -2.34
CA TYR A 78 12.89 19.40 -3.38
C TYR A 78 11.40 19.11 -3.28
N LEU A 79 10.59 20.14 -3.44
CA LEU A 79 9.14 20.01 -3.55
C LEU A 79 8.77 19.36 -4.88
N ILE A 80 7.92 18.33 -4.83
CA ILE A 80 7.43 17.62 -6.02
C ILE A 80 5.91 17.54 -6.10
N THR A 81 5.17 18.12 -5.14
CA THR A 81 3.70 18.08 -5.09
C THR A 81 3.06 18.47 -6.42
N ASP A 82 3.47 19.61 -6.99
CA ASP A 82 2.87 20.13 -8.23
C ASP A 82 3.13 19.18 -9.41
N HIS A 83 4.35 18.65 -9.51
CA HIS A 83 4.71 17.70 -10.55
C HIS A 83 3.90 16.41 -10.43
N VAL A 84 3.69 15.90 -9.21
CA VAL A 84 2.88 14.71 -8.94
C VAL A 84 1.43 14.96 -9.35
N VAL A 85 0.83 16.07 -8.90
CA VAL A 85 -0.58 16.40 -9.19
C VAL A 85 -0.79 16.64 -10.69
N GLN A 86 0.18 17.27 -11.37
CA GLN A 86 0.15 17.44 -12.83
C GLN A 86 0.28 16.10 -13.57
N SER A 87 1.10 15.19 -13.07
CA SER A 87 1.31 13.86 -13.67
C SER A 87 0.12 12.92 -13.44
N LEU A 88 -0.69 13.18 -12.41
CA LEU A 88 -1.81 12.34 -11.97
C LEU A 88 -3.18 13.07 -12.07
N PRO A 89 -3.65 13.45 -13.28
CA PRO A 89 -4.96 14.07 -13.45
C PRO A 89 -6.13 13.20 -12.96
N GLU A 90 -5.93 11.89 -12.83
CA GLU A 90 -6.88 10.90 -12.33
C GLU A 90 -7.32 11.20 -10.89
N ILE A 91 -6.50 11.90 -10.08
CA ILE A 91 -6.87 12.34 -8.73
C ILE A 91 -8.17 13.15 -8.76
N LYS A 92 -8.41 13.95 -9.81
CA LYS A 92 -9.62 14.79 -9.95
C LYS A 92 -10.91 13.97 -10.09
N GLN A 93 -10.82 12.69 -10.45
CA GLN A 93 -11.98 11.81 -10.58
C GLN A 93 -12.63 11.53 -9.21
N TYR A 94 -11.85 11.59 -8.13
CA TYR A 94 -12.34 11.48 -6.75
C TYR A 94 -13.05 12.75 -6.24
N LYS A 95 -13.46 13.66 -7.12
CA LYS A 95 -14.30 14.80 -6.75
C LYS A 95 -15.72 14.29 -6.50
N ALA A 96 -16.33 14.73 -5.40
CA ALA A 96 -17.73 14.41 -5.12
C ALA A 96 -18.60 14.74 -6.34
N GLN A 97 -19.35 13.74 -6.82
CA GLN A 97 -20.37 13.96 -7.82
C GLN A 97 -21.60 14.52 -7.10
N CYS A 98 -21.99 15.75 -7.42
CA CYS A 98 -23.31 16.23 -7.05
C CYS A 98 -24.32 15.34 -7.75
N GLY A 99 -25.08 14.54 -7.01
CA GLY A 99 -26.22 13.82 -7.57
C GLY A 99 -27.11 14.82 -8.30
N GLY A 100 -27.32 14.60 -9.60
CA GLY A 100 -28.26 15.41 -10.38
C GLY A 100 -29.62 15.45 -9.66
N GLY A 101 -30.27 16.62 -9.65
CA GLY A 101 -31.44 16.94 -8.84
C GLY A 101 -32.57 15.91 -8.88
N GLY A 102 -32.49 14.93 -7.97
CA GLY A 102 -33.45 13.87 -7.74
C GLY A 102 -33.49 13.51 -6.25
N ALA A 103 -34.49 12.74 -5.85
CA ALA A 103 -34.99 12.56 -4.47
C ALA A 103 -34.01 12.01 -3.40
N ASN A 104 -32.71 11.91 -3.68
CA ASN A 104 -31.65 11.57 -2.72
C ASN A 104 -30.50 12.58 -2.82
N PRO A 105 -30.45 13.62 -1.97
CA PRO A 105 -29.41 14.66 -2.00
C PRO A 105 -28.09 14.23 -1.34
N GLY A 106 -27.81 12.93 -1.24
CA GLY A 106 -26.58 12.43 -0.62
C GLY A 106 -25.37 12.65 -1.54
N ALA A 107 -24.54 13.64 -1.25
CA ALA A 107 -23.23 13.74 -1.87
C ALA A 107 -22.39 12.53 -1.45
N THR A 108 -22.13 11.60 -2.36
CA THR A 108 -21.17 10.51 -2.12
C THR A 108 -19.77 11.09 -2.21
N LEU A 109 -19.14 11.33 -1.06
CA LEU A 109 -17.74 11.70 -0.98
C LEU A 109 -16.90 10.55 -1.56
N GLN A 110 -16.11 10.85 -2.59
CA GLN A 110 -15.16 9.89 -3.13
C GLN A 110 -13.83 10.05 -2.39
N VAL A 111 -13.33 8.93 -1.87
CA VAL A 111 -12.06 8.84 -1.16
C VAL A 111 -11.15 7.86 -1.88
N GLY A 112 -9.85 8.11 -1.80
CA GLY A 112 -8.83 7.26 -2.42
C GLY A 112 -7.54 7.26 -1.61
N LEU A 113 -6.59 6.46 -2.05
CA LEU A 113 -5.27 6.38 -1.46
C LEU A 113 -4.23 6.46 -2.58
N LEU A 114 -3.37 7.47 -2.52
CA LEU A 114 -2.21 7.58 -3.40
C LEU A 114 -1.02 6.92 -2.71
N ASN A 115 -0.46 5.87 -3.30
CA ASN A 115 0.87 5.39 -2.95
C ASN A 115 1.87 5.86 -4.01
N LEU A 116 2.88 6.61 -3.60
CA LEU A 116 4.00 7.00 -4.44
C LEU A 116 5.22 6.17 -4.07
N PHE A 117 5.87 5.59 -5.06
CA PHE A 117 7.10 4.82 -4.89
C PHE A 117 8.16 5.34 -5.86
N VAL A 118 9.34 5.69 -5.34
CA VAL A 118 10.50 6.08 -6.16
C VAL A 118 11.31 4.84 -6.51
N GLN A 119 11.54 4.62 -7.80
CA GLN A 119 12.33 3.50 -8.31
C GLN A 119 13.82 3.87 -8.36
N HIS A 120 14.39 4.28 -7.23
CA HIS A 120 15.80 4.67 -7.12
C HIS A 120 16.36 4.31 -5.75
N THR A 121 17.59 3.81 -5.70
CA THR A 121 18.20 3.34 -4.44
C THR A 121 18.81 4.46 -3.59
N SER A 122 19.16 5.58 -4.22
CA SER A 122 19.76 6.78 -3.60
C SER A 122 18.85 8.01 -3.66
N CYS A 123 17.54 7.79 -3.58
CA CYS A 123 16.54 8.85 -3.46
C CYS A 123 15.42 8.42 -2.51
N ALA A 124 14.89 9.35 -1.74
CA ALA A 124 13.79 9.09 -0.81
C ALA A 124 12.60 10.04 -1.01
N LEU A 125 11.44 9.61 -0.50
CA LEU A 125 10.21 10.39 -0.49
C LEU A 125 9.79 10.69 0.95
N SER A 126 9.37 11.92 1.20
CA SER A 126 8.91 12.34 2.53
C SER A 126 7.76 13.34 2.43
N LEU A 127 6.98 13.43 3.51
CA LEU A 127 5.99 14.49 3.73
C LEU A 127 6.51 15.40 4.83
N ASN A 128 6.73 16.67 4.51
CA ASN A 128 7.24 17.62 5.47
C ASN A 128 6.58 19.00 5.34
N GLU A 129 6.87 19.87 6.29
CA GLU A 129 6.44 21.26 6.30
C GLU A 129 7.01 22.03 5.09
N ASN A 130 6.23 22.98 4.59
CA ASN A 130 6.56 23.89 3.47
C ASN A 130 6.22 25.35 3.77
N TRP A 131 6.04 25.69 5.04
CA TRP A 131 5.85 27.09 5.43
C TRP A 131 7.18 27.85 5.45
N ASP A 132 8.24 27.18 5.90
CA ASP A 132 9.58 27.73 6.04
C ASP A 132 10.57 26.98 5.14
N ASP A 133 11.34 27.73 4.36
CA ASP A 133 12.36 27.19 3.46
C ASP A 133 13.52 26.56 4.24
N ASP A 134 13.78 27.02 5.47
CA ASP A 134 14.84 26.51 6.34
C ASP A 134 14.62 25.03 6.68
N VAL A 135 13.37 24.55 6.73
CA VAL A 135 13.05 23.13 6.96
C VAL A 135 13.74 22.23 5.93
N ARG A 136 13.83 22.67 4.67
CA ARG A 136 14.47 21.87 3.61
C ARG A 136 15.99 21.84 3.76
N ALA A 137 16.57 22.95 4.18
CA ALA A 137 18.01 23.05 4.47
C ALA A 137 18.36 22.21 5.70
N ASP A 138 17.63 22.39 6.81
CA ASP A 138 17.84 21.68 8.06
C ASP A 138 17.69 20.16 7.92
N MET A 139 16.71 19.70 7.14
CA MET A 139 16.58 18.27 6.85
C MET A 139 17.78 17.73 6.08
N SER A 140 18.27 18.48 5.08
CA SER A 140 19.45 18.09 4.30
C SER A 140 20.69 18.02 5.20
N ASP A 141 20.89 19.04 6.02
CA ASP A 141 21.96 19.15 7.01
C ASP A 141 21.90 18.04 8.07
N ALA A 142 20.70 17.73 8.57
CA ALA A 142 20.51 16.66 9.55
C ALA A 142 20.89 15.29 8.97
N LEU A 143 20.50 15.01 7.72
CA LEU A 143 20.87 13.78 7.04
C LEU A 143 22.38 13.69 6.79
N ASP A 144 23.01 14.80 6.42
CA ASP A 144 24.47 14.88 6.26
C ASP A 144 25.21 14.61 7.59
N ARG A 145 24.62 14.97 8.75
CA ARG A 145 25.15 14.62 10.07
C ARG A 145 24.89 13.17 10.46
N ILE A 146 23.76 12.59 10.07
CA ILE A 146 23.39 11.19 10.39
C ILE A 146 24.22 10.20 9.58
N ALA A 147 24.44 10.48 8.30
CA ALA A 147 25.22 9.65 7.39
C ALA A 147 26.25 10.54 6.65
N PRO A 148 27.34 10.92 7.33
CA PRO A 148 28.37 11.78 6.76
C PRO A 148 29.20 11.03 5.71
N GLU A 149 29.66 11.75 4.69
CA GLU A 149 30.47 11.14 3.60
C GLU A 149 31.86 10.71 4.08
N ALA A 150 32.45 11.45 5.02
CA ALA A 150 33.77 11.17 5.57
C ALA A 150 33.81 11.43 7.07
N GLY A 151 34.78 10.82 7.74
CA GLY A 151 35.01 11.02 9.17
C GLY A 151 35.61 12.39 9.49
N PRO A 152 35.76 12.73 10.78
CA PRO A 152 36.22 14.06 11.22
C PRO A 152 37.60 14.49 10.69
N LYS A 153 38.41 13.54 10.20
CA LYS A 153 39.74 13.78 9.63
C LYS A 153 39.79 13.48 8.12
N GLY A 154 38.63 13.34 7.47
CA GLY A 154 38.53 13.00 6.04
C GLY A 154 38.74 11.51 5.72
N GLN A 155 38.72 10.63 6.72
CA GLN A 155 38.85 9.19 6.50
C GLN A 155 37.55 8.55 6.00
N ASP A 156 37.65 7.50 5.19
CA ASP A 156 36.49 6.74 4.73
C ASP A 156 35.78 6.07 5.90
N LEU A 157 34.45 6.24 5.96
CA LEU A 157 33.61 5.63 6.99
C LEU A 157 33.00 4.30 6.56
N TYR A 158 32.88 4.08 5.26
CA TYR A 158 32.11 2.97 4.69
C TYR A 158 32.96 2.12 3.76
N ARG A 159 32.65 0.82 3.75
CA ARG A 159 33.29 -0.15 2.84
C ARG A 159 32.75 -0.07 1.42
N HIS A 160 31.52 0.41 1.25
CA HIS A 160 30.87 0.51 -0.04
C HIS A 160 31.09 1.92 -0.59
N SER A 161 31.95 2.03 -1.60
CA SER A 161 32.31 3.28 -2.24
C SER A 161 32.58 3.07 -3.74
N ALA A 162 31.98 2.02 -4.30
CA ALA A 162 32.25 1.60 -5.67
C ALA A 162 31.87 2.70 -6.67
N GLU A 163 30.87 3.50 -6.32
CA GLU A 163 30.39 4.60 -7.16
C GLU A 163 30.81 5.99 -6.63
N GLY A 164 31.68 6.05 -5.61
CA GLY A 164 32.20 7.29 -5.03
C GLY A 164 32.04 7.37 -3.51
N PRO A 165 32.57 8.43 -2.87
CA PRO A 165 32.47 8.63 -1.42
C PRO A 165 31.04 8.93 -0.95
N ASP A 166 30.15 9.39 -1.83
CA ASP A 166 28.75 9.71 -1.54
C ASP A 166 27.79 8.51 -1.68
N ASP A 167 28.30 7.36 -2.12
CA ASP A 167 27.54 6.16 -2.46
C ASP A 167 26.80 5.54 -1.24
N MET A 168 27.55 4.99 -0.28
CA MET A 168 26.95 4.43 0.94
C MET A 168 26.17 5.47 1.78
N PRO A 169 26.64 6.72 1.98
CA PRO A 169 25.85 7.77 2.62
C PRO A 169 24.47 7.92 1.98
N ALA A 170 24.39 7.94 0.65
CA ALA A 170 23.13 8.06 -0.07
C ALA A 170 22.21 6.84 0.16
N HIS A 171 22.76 5.63 0.16
CA HIS A 171 22.00 4.42 0.49
C HIS A 171 21.45 4.44 1.92
N ILE A 172 22.23 4.89 2.91
CA ILE A 172 21.79 5.00 4.31
C ILE A 172 20.65 6.01 4.44
N LYS A 173 20.83 7.22 3.90
CA LYS A 173 19.79 8.28 3.96
C LYS A 173 18.50 7.82 3.29
N SER A 174 18.62 7.17 2.13
CA SER A 174 17.49 6.61 1.39
C SER A 174 16.74 5.55 2.20
N ALA A 175 17.46 4.62 2.83
CA ALA A 175 16.88 3.57 3.67
C ALA A 175 16.22 4.11 4.95
N LEU A 176 16.74 5.19 5.53
CA LEU A 176 16.18 5.82 6.74
C LEU A 176 14.86 6.54 6.48
N ILE A 177 14.75 7.25 5.35
CA ILE A 177 13.53 8.00 5.02
C ILE A 177 12.49 7.10 4.35
N GLY A 178 12.93 6.25 3.43
CA GLY A 178 12.09 5.32 2.69
C GLY A 178 11.80 5.77 1.25
N ALA A 179 11.53 4.77 0.42
CA ALA A 179 11.27 4.94 -1.01
C ALA A 179 9.78 5.20 -1.34
N SER A 180 8.89 5.23 -0.34
CA SER A 180 7.47 5.44 -0.59
C SER A 180 6.79 6.33 0.44
N VAL A 181 5.73 7.00 -0.02
CA VAL A 181 4.80 7.74 0.82
C VAL A 181 3.38 7.42 0.39
N THR A 182 2.48 7.38 1.37
CA THR A 182 1.06 7.11 1.15
C THR A 182 0.26 8.32 1.60
N VAL A 183 -0.54 8.89 0.69
CA VAL A 183 -1.31 10.12 0.91
C VAL A 183 -2.80 9.86 0.66
N PRO A 184 -3.70 10.20 1.59
CA PRO A 184 -5.14 10.10 1.34
C PRO A 184 -5.60 11.08 0.25
N ILE A 185 -6.59 10.67 -0.53
CA ILE A 185 -7.27 11.51 -1.52
C ILE A 185 -8.69 11.76 -1.03
N LYS A 186 -9.14 13.02 -1.09
CA LYS A 186 -10.51 13.42 -0.80
C LYS A 186 -10.91 14.58 -1.68
N ASP A 187 -12.14 14.56 -2.20
CA ASP A 187 -12.72 15.66 -2.99
C ASP A 187 -11.85 16.08 -4.18
N GLY A 188 -11.21 15.10 -4.81
CA GLY A 188 -10.34 15.29 -5.96
C GLY A 188 -9.01 15.96 -5.64
N LYS A 189 -8.58 15.94 -4.38
CA LYS A 189 -7.34 16.56 -3.89
C LYS A 189 -6.57 15.63 -2.96
N LEU A 190 -5.25 15.82 -2.92
CA LEU A 190 -4.41 15.19 -1.90
C LEU A 190 -4.70 15.83 -0.54
N VAL A 191 -4.91 14.99 0.48
CA VAL A 191 -5.07 15.42 1.86
C VAL A 191 -3.68 15.46 2.51
N SER A 192 -2.90 16.45 2.13
CA SER A 192 -1.79 16.94 2.93
C SER A 192 -2.31 18.19 3.65
N GLY A 193 -2.02 18.37 4.94
CA GLY A 193 -2.41 19.61 5.64
C GLY A 193 -1.92 20.87 4.89
N PRO A 194 -2.45 22.07 5.18
CA PRO A 194 -2.14 23.29 4.45
C PRO A 194 -0.63 23.55 4.31
N ASP A 195 0.15 23.14 5.30
CA ASP A 195 1.60 23.36 5.33
C ASP A 195 2.41 22.10 4.98
N ARG A 196 1.78 20.99 4.58
CA ARG A 196 2.49 19.74 4.23
C ARG A 196 2.61 19.58 2.73
N THR A 197 3.81 19.22 2.27
CA THR A 197 4.11 18.94 0.86
C THR A 197 4.87 17.65 0.67
N LEU A 198 4.76 17.08 -0.54
CA LEU A 198 5.58 15.97 -1.00
C LEU A 198 6.97 16.50 -1.34
N GLN A 199 7.97 15.95 -0.67
CA GLN A 199 9.38 16.26 -0.89
C GLN A 199 10.12 15.04 -1.43
N LEU A 200 10.85 15.24 -2.52
CA LEU A 200 11.86 14.33 -3.05
C LEU A 200 13.20 14.71 -2.45
N GLN A 201 13.91 13.72 -1.91
CA GLN A 201 15.23 13.91 -1.35
C GLN A 201 16.25 13.07 -2.13
N PRO A 202 16.78 13.60 -3.25
CA PRO A 202 18.02 13.12 -3.83
C PRO A 202 19.13 13.23 -2.81
N VAL A 203 19.70 12.10 -2.41
CA VAL A 203 20.75 12.06 -1.40
C VAL A 203 22.15 11.90 -2.01
N ARG A 204 22.21 11.90 -3.34
CA ARG A 204 23.44 11.83 -4.14
C ARG A 204 23.64 13.03 -5.06
N GLY A 205 24.89 13.46 -5.26
CA GLY A 205 25.26 14.60 -6.10
C GLY A 205 25.07 14.34 -7.60
N LYS A 206 24.92 15.43 -8.38
CA LYS A 206 24.76 15.37 -9.86
C LYS A 206 26.02 14.86 -10.57
N GLU A 207 27.18 14.97 -9.92
CA GLU A 207 28.50 14.60 -10.47
C GLU A 207 28.69 13.09 -10.63
N SER A 208 27.80 12.27 -10.04
CA SER A 208 27.83 10.81 -10.20
C SER A 208 27.27 10.30 -11.53
N GLY A 209 26.65 11.14 -12.36
CA GLY A 209 26.15 10.73 -13.69
C GLY A 209 24.91 9.81 -13.68
N ILE A 210 24.27 9.59 -12.53
CA ILE A 210 23.23 8.54 -12.35
C ILE A 210 21.81 8.99 -12.71
N TRP A 211 21.62 10.27 -13.08
CA TRP A 211 20.29 10.77 -13.43
C TRP A 211 19.79 10.39 -14.82
N SER A 212 20.42 9.43 -15.51
CA SER A 212 19.85 8.79 -16.70
C SER A 212 19.04 7.57 -16.27
N SER A 213 17.72 7.72 -16.25
CA SER A 213 16.79 6.59 -16.22
C SER A 213 17.14 5.59 -17.32
N GLY A 214 17.49 4.36 -16.95
CA GLY A 214 17.90 3.35 -17.91
C GLY A 214 18.17 1.99 -17.27
N ARG A 215 17.17 1.42 -16.63
CA ARG A 215 16.86 -0.02 -16.68
C ARG A 215 15.45 -0.28 -16.12
#